data_AF-A0A3N9V4K1-F1
#
_entry.id   AF-A0A3N9V4K1-F1
#
_cell.length_a   1.000
_cell.length_b   1.000
_cell.length_c   1.000
_cell.angle_alpha   90.00
_cell.angle_beta   90.00
_cell.angle_gamma   90.00
#
_symmetry.space_group_name_H-M   'P 1'
#
loop_
_entity.id
_entity.type
_entity.pdbx_description
1 polymer ?
#
loop_
_entity_poly.entity_id
_entity_poly.type
_entity_poly.pdbx_seq_one_letter_code
_entity_poly.pdbx_strand_id
1 'polypeptide(L)'
;EGELEKQRGNLTRAAVELVKDWRTNRMLQRLEALLAVADDKASLIISGNGDVIEPENGLIAIGSGGPFAQSAARALLENTELGAREIVEKSLNIAADICIYTNRNLTIEELELPAEST
;
A
#
# COMPACT_ATOMS: atom_id res chain seq x y z
N GLU A 1 6.19 -9.33 -9.81
CA GLU A 1 6.58 -8.74 -11.11
C GLU A 1 5.96 -9.47 -12.30
N GLY A 2 6.04 -10.80 -12.40
CA GLY A 2 5.60 -11.53 -13.61
C GLY A 2 4.18 -11.24 -14.13
N GLU A 3 3.18 -11.02 -13.27
CA GLU A 3 1.83 -10.68 -13.74
C GLU A 3 1.71 -9.22 -14.24
N LEU A 4 2.45 -8.29 -13.63
CA LEU A 4 2.49 -6.90 -14.06
C LEU A 4 3.10 -6.77 -15.47
N GLU A 5 4.16 -7.54 -15.75
CA GLU A 5 4.78 -7.61 -17.07
C GLU A 5 3.82 -8.16 -18.13
N LYS A 6 3.12 -9.27 -17.83
CA LYS A 6 2.12 -9.86 -18.74
C LYS A 6 0.98 -8.89 -19.06
N GLN A 7 0.57 -8.09 -18.08
CA GLN A 7 -0.49 -7.09 -18.25
C GLN A 7 0.04 -5.73 -18.73
N ARG A 8 1.28 -5.65 -19.21
CA ARG A 8 1.90 -4.43 -19.78
C ARG A 8 1.85 -3.24 -18.82
N GLY A 9 2.09 -3.49 -17.53
CA GLY A 9 2.09 -2.46 -16.50
C GLY A 9 0.71 -2.05 -15.99
N ASN A 10 -0.38 -2.70 -16.41
CA ASN A 10 -1.70 -2.41 -15.84
C ASN A 10 -1.84 -3.04 -14.45
N LEU A 11 -1.67 -2.24 -13.40
CA LEU A 11 -1.66 -2.71 -12.01
C LEU A 11 -2.97 -3.37 -11.60
N THR A 12 -4.11 -2.75 -11.87
CA THR A 12 -5.43 -3.28 -11.48
C THR A 12 -5.69 -4.65 -12.12
N ARG A 13 -5.37 -4.80 -13.41
CA ARG A 13 -5.54 -6.08 -14.11
C ARG A 13 -4.57 -7.13 -13.59
N ALA A 14 -3.31 -6.73 -13.33
CA ALA A 14 -2.32 -7.63 -12.76
C ALA A 14 -2.71 -8.11 -11.36
N ALA A 15 -3.28 -7.24 -10.53
CA ALA A 15 -3.80 -7.58 -9.20
C ALA A 15 -4.93 -8.61 -9.28
N VAL A 16 -5.87 -8.44 -10.21
CA VAL A 16 -6.98 -9.38 -10.41
C VAL A 16 -6.50 -10.75 -10.88
N GLU A 17 -5.56 -10.82 -11.82
CA GLU A 17 -5.00 -12.10 -12.28
C GLU A 17 -4.17 -12.78 -11.18
N LEU A 18 -3.36 -12.01 -10.44
CA LEU A 18 -2.62 -12.53 -9.27
C LEU A 18 -3.55 -13.19 -8.26
N VAL A 19 -4.69 -12.58 -7.98
CA VAL A 19 -5.70 -13.12 -7.07
C VAL A 19 -6.33 -14.42 -7.59
N LYS A 20 -6.59 -14.52 -8.90
CA LYS A 20 -7.09 -15.78 -9.50
C LYS A 20 -6.09 -16.91 -9.30
N ASP A 21 -4.81 -16.65 -9.55
CA ASP A 21 -3.73 -17.62 -9.33
C ASP A 21 -3.61 -17.99 -7.84
N TRP A 22 -3.69 -17.00 -6.94
CA TRP A 22 -3.66 -17.18 -5.49
C TRP A 22 -4.76 -18.13 -5.02
N ARG A 23 -5.99 -17.96 -5.52
CA ARG A 23 -7.14 -18.80 -5.19
C ARG A 23 -7.02 -20.24 -5.70
N THR A 24 -6.16 -20.54 -6.67
CA THR A 24 -5.97 -21.92 -7.15
C THR A 24 -4.80 -22.61 -6.46
N ASN A 25 -3.89 -21.85 -5.84
CA ASN A 25 -2.71 -22.39 -5.19
C ASN A 25 -2.92 -22.62 -3.68
N ARG A 26 -2.99 -23.89 -3.29
CA ARG A 26 -3.22 -24.33 -1.89
C ARG A 26 -2.18 -23.83 -0.88
N MET A 27 -0.96 -23.54 -1.32
CA MET A 27 0.06 -22.95 -0.45
C MET A 27 -0.22 -21.47 -0.18
N LEU A 28 -0.61 -20.72 -1.21
CA LEU A 28 -0.85 -19.29 -1.11
C LEU A 28 -2.13 -18.99 -0.31
N GLN A 29 -3.18 -19.82 -0.45
CA GLN A 29 -4.42 -19.68 0.32
C GLN A 29 -4.25 -19.72 1.85
N ARG A 30 -3.12 -20.20 2.36
CA ARG A 30 -2.84 -20.25 3.81
C ARG A 30 -2.13 -18.99 4.32
N LEU A 31 -1.76 -18.08 3.43
CA LEU A 31 -1.13 -16.83 3.81
C LEU A 31 -2.21 -15.87 4.30
N GLU A 32 -2.14 -15.47 5.57
CA GLU A 32 -2.94 -14.37 6.12
C GLU A 32 -2.35 -12.99 5.77
N ALA A 33 -1.45 -12.95 4.79
CA ALA A 33 -0.74 -11.74 4.41
C ALA A 33 -1.66 -10.76 3.66
N LEU A 34 -1.48 -9.47 3.95
CA LEU A 34 -1.97 -8.38 3.14
C LEU A 34 -0.82 -7.86 2.29
N LEU A 35 -1.09 -7.61 1.01
CA LEU A 35 -0.13 -7.01 0.08
C LEU A 35 -0.65 -5.63 -0.33
N ALA A 36 0.18 -4.60 -0.15
CA ALA A 36 -0.07 -3.27 -0.68
C ALA A 36 0.68 -3.12 -2.01
N VAL A 37 -0.02 -2.70 -3.06
CA VAL A 37 0.57 -2.39 -4.37
C VAL A 37 0.07 -1.03 -4.85
N ALA A 38 0.94 -0.24 -5.47
CA ALA A 38 0.58 1.08 -5.96
C ALA A 38 1.37 1.44 -7.22
N ASP A 39 0.75 2.25 -8.09
CA ASP A 39 1.37 2.92 -9.24
C ASP A 39 0.96 4.41 -9.27
N ASP A 40 1.20 5.08 -10.39
CA ASP A 40 0.83 6.48 -10.61
C ASP A 40 -0.69 6.74 -10.65
N LYS A 41 -1.51 5.69 -10.70
CA LYS A 41 -2.96 5.78 -10.96
C LYS A 41 -3.81 5.15 -9.87
N ALA A 42 -3.32 4.10 -9.22
CA ALA A 42 -4.11 3.31 -8.28
C ALA A 42 -3.26 2.80 -7.11
N SER A 43 -3.88 2.73 -5.94
CA SER A 43 -3.35 2.09 -4.73
C SER A 43 -4.30 0.96 -4.36
N LEU A 44 -3.81 -0.28 -4.27
CA LEU A 44 -4.63 -1.48 -4.02
C LEU A 44 -4.08 -2.30 -2.85
N ILE A 45 -5.00 -2.88 -2.08
CA ILE A 45 -4.73 -3.91 -1.09
C ILE A 45 -5.22 -5.24 -1.65
N ILE A 46 -4.35 -6.25 -1.59
CA ILE A 46 -4.67 -7.63 -1.94
C ILE A 46 -4.65 -8.48 -0.68
N SER A 47 -5.76 -9.15 -0.38
CA SER A 47 -5.86 -10.07 0.77
C SER A 47 -5.48 -11.50 0.39
N GLY A 48 -5.01 -12.29 1.36
CA GLY A 48 -4.74 -13.72 1.17
C GLY A 48 -5.99 -14.57 0.84
N ASN A 49 -7.19 -14.04 1.10
CA ASN A 49 -8.46 -14.64 0.67
C ASN A 49 -8.79 -14.34 -0.80
N GLY A 50 -7.96 -13.52 -1.45
CA GLY A 50 -8.12 -13.13 -2.83
C GLY A 50 -9.17 -12.02 -3.01
N ASP A 51 -9.12 -11.00 -2.16
CA ASP A 51 -9.87 -9.76 -2.35
C ASP A 51 -8.93 -8.68 -2.89
N VAL A 52 -9.43 -7.83 -3.79
CA VAL A 52 -8.72 -6.64 -4.28
C VAL A 52 -9.55 -5.43 -3.84
N ILE A 53 -8.93 -4.54 -3.06
CA ILE A 53 -9.61 -3.42 -2.40
C ILE A 53 -8.84 -2.14 -2.71
N GLU A 54 -9.54 -1.14 -3.22
CA GLU A 54 -9.00 0.21 -3.37
C GLU A 54 -9.40 1.05 -2.14
N PRO A 55 -8.45 1.61 -1.37
CA PRO A 55 -8.75 2.40 -0.20
C PRO A 55 -9.12 3.84 -0.57
N GLU A 56 -9.93 4.45 0.28
CA GLU A 56 -10.23 5.87 0.18
C GLU A 56 -8.96 6.73 0.27
N ASN A 57 -8.91 7.79 -0.53
CA ASN A 57 -7.79 8.74 -0.61
C ASN A 57 -6.43 8.10 -0.97
N GLY A 58 -6.43 6.87 -1.51
CA GLY A 58 -5.20 6.17 -1.90
C GLY A 58 -4.28 5.81 -0.72
N LEU A 59 -4.76 5.89 0.52
CA LEU A 59 -3.94 5.75 1.72
C LEU A 59 -4.00 4.32 2.27
N ILE A 60 -2.85 3.64 2.26
CA ILE A 60 -2.71 2.25 2.71
C ILE A 60 -1.81 2.19 3.94
N ALA A 61 -2.23 1.46 4.96
CA ALA A 61 -1.35 1.03 6.05
C ALA A 61 -1.64 -0.42 6.40
N ILE A 62 -0.58 -1.23 6.54
CA ILE A 62 -0.65 -2.64 6.92
C ILE A 62 0.36 -2.92 8.04
N GLY A 63 0.22 -4.07 8.72
CA GLY A 63 1.10 -4.48 9.81
C GLY A 63 0.68 -3.96 11.18
N SER A 64 1.49 -4.25 12.21
CA SER A 64 1.17 -4.01 13.63
C SER A 64 0.98 -2.53 13.99
N GLY A 65 1.69 -1.63 13.31
CA GLY A 65 1.56 -0.17 13.47
C GLY A 65 0.51 0.46 12.55
N GLY A 66 -0.12 -0.33 11.67
CA GLY A 66 -0.94 0.14 10.56
C GLY A 66 -2.04 1.13 10.97
N PRO A 67 -2.93 0.80 11.92
CA PRO A 67 -4.01 1.71 12.31
C PRO A 67 -3.53 3.06 12.87
N PHE A 68 -2.40 3.08 13.59
CA PHE A 68 -1.83 4.33 14.13
C PHE A 68 -1.23 5.19 13.02
N ALA A 69 -0.46 4.58 12.11
CA ALA A 69 0.09 5.26 10.95
C ALA A 69 -1.04 5.80 10.06
N GLN A 70 -2.06 4.98 9.77
CA GLN A 70 -3.21 5.37 8.96
C GLN A 70 -3.95 6.58 9.55
N SER A 71 -4.21 6.55 10.86
CA SER A 71 -4.92 7.63 11.54
C SER A 71 -4.11 8.94 11.50
N ALA A 72 -2.81 8.87 11.75
CA ALA A 72 -1.92 10.02 11.68
C ALA A 72 -1.79 10.57 10.25
N ALA A 73 -1.58 9.68 9.27
CA ALA A 73 -1.44 10.05 7.88
C ALA A 73 -2.71 10.71 7.33
N ARG A 74 -3.89 10.17 7.67
CA ARG A 74 -5.18 10.78 7.32
C ARG A 74 -5.33 12.18 7.89
N ALA A 75 -5.02 12.37 9.18
CA ALA A 75 -5.10 13.68 9.80
C ALA A 75 -4.17 14.70 9.13
N LEU A 76 -2.94 14.30 8.76
CA LEU A 76 -2.00 15.15 8.04
C LEU A 76 -2.49 15.47 6.62
N LEU A 77 -3.00 14.47 5.90
CA LEU A 77 -3.52 14.64 4.54
C LEU A 77 -4.70 15.62 4.48
N GLU A 78 -5.61 15.56 5.45
CA GLU A 78 -6.82 16.40 5.48
C GLU A 78 -6.56 17.83 5.98
N ASN A 79 -5.44 18.09 6.67
CA ASN A 79 -5.24 19.34 7.43
C ASN A 79 -3.90 20.04 7.16
N THR A 80 -3.12 19.58 6.18
CA THR A 80 -1.81 20.18 5.85
C THR A 80 -1.57 20.20 4.34
N GLU A 81 -0.54 20.92 3.91
CA GLU A 81 -0.05 20.95 2.52
C GLU A 81 1.24 20.10 2.36
N LEU A 82 1.46 19.14 3.26
CA LEU A 82 2.65 18.30 3.24
C LEU A 82 2.66 17.36 2.03
N GLY A 83 3.85 17.08 1.51
CA GLY A 83 4.02 16.08 0.45
C GLY A 83 3.82 14.64 0.94
N ALA A 84 3.60 13.71 0.02
CA ALA A 84 3.36 12.29 0.32
C ALA A 84 4.49 11.68 1.18
N ARG A 85 5.76 11.94 0.84
CA ARG A 85 6.94 11.50 1.62
C ARG A 85 6.87 11.97 3.08
N GLU A 86 6.57 13.24 3.29
CA GLU A 86 6.54 13.85 4.62
C GLU A 86 5.38 13.31 5.46
N ILE A 87 4.21 13.09 4.85
CA ILE A 87 3.06 12.48 5.50
C ILE A 87 3.40 11.05 5.95
N VAL A 88 4.00 10.24 5.07
CA VAL A 88 4.43 8.87 5.37
C VAL A 88 5.46 8.87 6.50
N GLU A 89 6.49 9.70 6.43
CA GLU A 89 7.54 9.74 7.45
C GLU A 89 6.98 10.15 8.83
N LYS A 90 6.17 11.20 8.90
CA LYS A 90 5.58 11.66 10.17
C LYS A 90 4.62 10.64 10.76
N SER A 91 3.78 10.02 9.93
CA SER A 91 2.81 9.01 10.39
C SER A 91 3.48 7.74 10.90
N LEU A 92 4.55 7.27 10.24
CA LEU A 92 5.34 6.12 10.70
C LEU A 92 6.06 6.42 12.03
N ASN A 93 6.60 7.64 12.20
CA ASN A 93 7.18 8.05 13.47
C ASN A 93 6.15 8.08 14.60
N ILE A 94 4.93 8.57 14.35
CA ILE A 94 3.83 8.52 15.33
C ILE A 94 3.46 7.06 15.66
N ALA A 95 3.41 6.19 14.66
CA ALA A 95 3.15 4.76 14.90
C ALA A 95 4.25 4.10 15.74
N ALA A 96 5.52 4.48 15.54
CA ALA A 96 6.65 4.00 16.34
C ALA A 96 6.61 4.47 17.80
N ASP A 97 5.96 5.61 18.08
CA ASP A 97 5.79 6.12 19.44
C ASP A 97 4.67 5.42 20.22
N ILE A 98 3.74 4.78 19.52
CA ILE A 98 2.54 4.17 20.12
C ILE A 98 2.61 2.63 20.09
N CYS A 99 3.05 2.05 18.97
CA CYS A 99 3.05 0.60 18.77
C CYS A 99 4.38 -0.02 19.18
N ILE A 100 4.37 -0.87 20.20
CA ILE A 100 5.57 -1.58 20.70
C ILE A 100 6.28 -2.46 19.66
N TYR A 101 5.60 -2.79 18.55
CA TYR A 101 6.14 -3.60 17.46
C TYR A 101 6.62 -2.76 16.26
N THR A 102 6.54 -1.43 16.34
CA THR A 102 6.98 -0.50 15.29
C THR A 102 8.14 0.32 15.83
N ASN A 103 9.22 0.47 15.06
CA ASN A 103 10.38 1.25 15.45
C ASN A 103 10.63 2.40 14.45
N ARG A 104 11.69 3.18 14.69
CA ARG A 104 12.04 4.36 13.88
C ARG A 104 13.04 4.08 12.75
N ASN A 105 13.30 2.81 12.45
CA ASN A 105 14.17 2.44 11.33
C ASN A 105 13.32 2.37 10.07
N LEU A 106 13.22 3.49 9.36
CA LEU A 106 12.33 3.65 8.22
C LEU A 106 13.08 3.45 6.90
N THR A 107 12.46 2.70 5.99
CA THR A 107 12.79 2.70 4.56
C THR A 107 11.61 3.34 3.84
N ILE A 108 11.86 4.39 3.05
CA ILE A 108 10.82 5.13 2.33
C ILE A 108 11.21 5.15 0.85
N GLU A 109 10.37 4.51 0.05
CA GLU A 109 10.47 4.46 -1.41
C GLU A 109 9.43 5.39 -2.03
N GLU A 110 9.78 6.01 -3.15
CA GLU A 110 8.91 6.95 -3.87
C GLU A 110 8.89 6.60 -5.36
N LEU A 111 7.75 6.85 -6.01
CA LEU A 111 7.62 6.77 -7.46
C LEU A 111 7.84 8.16 -8.05
N GLU A 112 8.78 8.27 -8.98
CA GLU A 112 8.87 9.46 -9.81
C GLU A 112 7.71 9.47 -10.80
N LEU A 113 6.79 10.42 -10.62
CA LEU A 113 5.70 10.61 -11.56
C LEU A 113 6.22 11.30 -12.83
N PRO A 114 5.92 10.79 -14.04
CA PRO A 114 6.24 11.50 -15.26
C PRO A 114 5.53 12.85 -15.23
N ALA A 115 6.23 13.91 -15.63
CA ALA A 115 5.63 15.25 -15.72
C ALA A 115 4.37 15.17 -16.59
N GLU A 116 3.24 15.63 -16.05
CA GLU A 116 1.98 15.68 -16.80
C GLU A 116 2.21 16.44 -18.11
N SER A 117 2.15 15.73 -19.24
CA SER A 117 2.00 16.38 -20.53
C SER A 117 0.62 17.02 -20.54
N THR A 118 0.61 18.35 -20.34
CA THR A 118 -0.55 19.24 -20.36
C THR A 118 -1.45 19.00 -21.56
#